data_AF-T0F0F0-F1
#
_entry.id   AF-T0F0F0-F1
#
_cell.length_a   1.000
_cell.length_b   1.000
_cell.length_c   1.000
_cell.angle_alpha   90.00
_cell.angle_beta   90.00
_cell.angle_gamma   90.00
#
_symmetry.space_group_name_H-M   'P 1'
#
loop_
_entity.id
_entity.type
_entity.pdbx_description
1 polymer ?
#
loop_
_entity_poly.entity_id
_entity_poly.type
_entity_poly.pdbx_seq_one_letter_code
_entity_poly.pdbx_strand_id
1 'polypeptide(L)'
;MNAINSISKTVTGLFWLLWIGLLFQIIRLIPQYDGIIILFGWAILAAHVIETIIYTIRAPQRGGFKISDAAQVFIFGVFHLIPVSFSNNK
;
A
#
# COMPACT_ATOMS: atom_id res chain seq x y z
N MET A 1 -5.69 -15.40 9.74
CA MET A 1 -5.56 -13.98 9.35
C MET A 1 -6.59 -13.19 10.14
N ASN A 2 -6.20 -12.15 10.88
CA ASN A 2 -7.16 -11.35 11.67
C ASN A 2 -8.16 -10.67 10.72
N ALA A 3 -9.46 -10.73 11.02
CA ALA A 3 -10.53 -10.15 10.19
C ALA A 3 -10.26 -8.68 9.83
N ILE A 4 -9.71 -7.91 10.77
CA ILE A 4 -9.32 -6.51 10.58
C ILE A 4 -8.29 -6.34 9.46
N ASN A 5 -7.29 -7.22 9.37
CA ASN A 5 -6.27 -7.18 8.32
C ASN A 5 -6.89 -7.47 6.95
N SER A 6 -7.78 -8.47 6.86
CA SER A 6 -8.49 -8.78 5.62
C SER A 6 -9.38 -7.63 5.15
N ILE A 7 -10.10 -6.99 6.07
CA ILE A 7 -10.94 -5.82 5.77
C ILE A 7 -10.08 -4.66 5.28
N SER A 8 -9.00 -4.35 6.00
CA SER A 8 -8.08 -3.26 5.61
C SER A 8 -7.51 -3.48 4.21
N LYS A 9 -7.01 -4.69 3.91
CA LYS A 9 -6.52 -5.03 2.56
C LYS A 9 -7.59 -4.89 1.49
N THR A 10 -8.82 -5.30 1.80
CA THR A 10 -9.96 -5.19 0.87
C THR A 10 -10.28 -3.73 0.58
N VAL A 11 -10.37 -2.89 1.62
CA VAL A 11 -10.64 -1.45 1.49
C VAL A 11 -9.53 -0.75 0.70
N THR A 12 -8.26 -1.03 1.00
CA THR A 12 -7.13 -0.47 0.26
C THR A 12 -7.14 -0.90 -1.21
N GLY A 13 -7.46 -2.16 -1.49
CA GLY A 13 -7.61 -2.64 -2.87
C GLY A 13 -8.73 -1.91 -3.63
N LEU A 14 -9.90 -1.74 -2.99
CA LEU A 14 -11.02 -1.00 -3.58
C LEU A 14 -10.67 0.48 -3.80
N PHE A 15 -9.93 1.09 -2.90
CA PHE A 15 -9.42 2.44 -3.06
C PHE A 15 -8.55 2.57 -4.31
N TRP A 16 -7.60 1.65 -4.55
CA TRP A 16 -6.76 1.68 -5.74
C TRP A 16 -7.57 1.53 -7.03
N LEU A 17 -8.55 0.61 -7.05
CA LEU A 17 -9.44 0.46 -8.20
C LEU A 17 -10.23 1.73 -8.49
N LEU A 18 -10.77 2.37 -7.45
CA LEU A 18 -11.48 3.63 -7.58
C LEU A 18 -10.55 4.73 -8.12
N TRP A 19 -9.36 4.88 -7.52
CA TRP A 19 -8.42 5.92 -7.88
C TRP A 19 -7.91 5.78 -9.33
N ILE A 20 -7.59 4.55 -9.76
CA ILE A 20 -7.24 4.24 -11.15
C ILE A 20 -8.44 4.56 -12.08
N GLY A 21 -9.64 4.16 -11.70
CA GLY A 21 -10.85 4.45 -12.46
C GLY A 21 -11.08 5.95 -12.68
N LEU A 22 -10.82 6.77 -11.67
CA LEU A 22 -10.89 8.23 -11.75
C LEU A 22 -9.76 8.82 -12.63
N LEU A 23 -8.52 8.33 -12.47
CA LEU A 23 -7.37 8.80 -13.26
C LEU A 23 -7.57 8.62 -14.77
N PHE A 24 -8.11 7.48 -15.19
CA PHE A 24 -8.38 7.18 -16.59
C PHE A 24 -9.76 7.64 -17.07
N GLN A 25 -10.50 8.36 -16.22
CA GLN A 25 -11.88 8.82 -16.48
C GLN A 25 -12.86 7.69 -16.83
N ILE A 26 -12.56 6.44 -16.42
CA ILE A 26 -13.44 5.28 -16.56
C ILE A 26 -14.65 5.42 -15.63
N ILE A 27 -14.45 6.06 -14.47
CA ILE A 27 -15.47 6.34 -13.47
C ILE A 27 -15.54 7.86 -13.27
N ARG A 28 -16.75 8.40 -13.12
CA ARG A 28 -17.01 9.75 -12.62
C ARG A 28 -18.07 9.64 -11.54
N LEU A 29 -17.69 9.83 -10.28
CA LEU A 29 -18.61 9.70 -9.15
C LEU A 29 -19.33 11.02 -8.93
N ILE A 30 -18.55 12.05 -8.58
CA ILE A 30 -19.04 13.38 -8.30
C ILE A 30 -17.97 14.34 -8.83
N PRO A 31 -18.16 14.96 -10.00
CA PRO A 31 -17.11 15.71 -10.70
C PRO A 31 -16.36 16.75 -9.86
N GLN A 32 -17.05 17.34 -8.87
CA GLN A 32 -16.47 18.33 -7.96
C GLN A 32 -15.45 17.76 -6.96
N TYR A 33 -15.50 16.46 -6.65
CA TYR A 33 -14.61 15.79 -5.72
C TYR A 33 -13.58 14.89 -6.39
N ASP A 34 -13.79 14.52 -7.66
CA ASP A 34 -12.88 13.63 -8.41
C ASP A 34 -11.43 14.13 -8.35
N GLY A 35 -11.20 15.45 -8.49
CA GLY A 35 -9.86 16.04 -8.40
C GLY A 35 -9.21 15.91 -7.01
N ILE A 36 -9.98 16.05 -5.93
CA ILE A 36 -9.49 15.89 -4.56
C ILE A 36 -9.13 14.42 -4.30
N ILE A 37 -9.97 13.48 -4.75
CA ILE A 37 -9.71 12.05 -4.60
C ILE A 37 -8.43 11.66 -5.36
N ILE A 38 -8.25 12.20 -6.57
CA ILE A 38 -7.03 11.97 -7.36
C ILE A 38 -5.79 12.49 -6.61
N LEU A 39 -5.86 13.71 -6.06
CA LEU A 39 -4.75 14.30 -5.29
C LEU A 39 -4.39 13.45 -4.07
N PHE A 40 -5.38 13.00 -3.30
CA PHE A 40 -5.13 12.14 -2.14
C PHE A 40 -4.51 10.81 -2.53
N GLY A 41 -4.93 10.19 -3.65
CA GLY A 41 -4.28 8.94 -4.08
C GLY A 41 -2.84 9.11 -4.54
N TRP A 42 -2.46 10.26 -5.12
CA TRP A 42 -1.05 10.57 -5.34
C TRP A 42 -0.27 10.72 -4.02
N ALA A 43 -0.85 11.39 -3.03
CA ALA A 43 -0.23 11.55 -1.71
C ALA A 43 -0.04 10.19 -1.00
N ILE A 44 -1.06 9.32 -1.04
CA ILE A 44 -1.01 7.96 -0.50
C ILE A 44 0.03 7.13 -1.25
N LEU A 45 0.05 7.18 -2.58
CA LEU A 45 1.05 6.48 -3.39
C LEU A 45 2.48 6.91 -3.03
N ALA A 46 2.71 8.22 -2.86
CA ALA A 46 4.00 8.74 -2.44
C ALA A 46 4.42 8.19 -1.07
N ALA A 47 3.49 8.13 -0.10
CA ALA A 47 3.75 7.52 1.20
C ALA A 47 4.12 6.04 1.06
N HIS A 48 3.40 5.28 0.24
CA HIS A 48 3.66 3.85 0.00
C HIS A 48 5.03 3.61 -0.68
N VAL A 49 5.45 4.51 -1.59
CA VAL A 49 6.79 4.47 -2.21
C VAL A 49 7.87 4.71 -1.15
N ILE A 50 7.72 5.77 -0.34
CA ILE A 50 8.67 6.08 0.75
C ILE A 50 8.76 4.91 1.71
N GLU A 51 7.62 4.34 2.09
CA GLU A 51 7.56 3.14 2.90
C GLU A 51 8.35 2.02 2.24
N THR A 52 8.05 1.64 0.99
CA THR A 52 8.75 0.56 0.28
C THR A 52 10.27 0.79 0.17
N ILE A 53 10.73 2.04 0.04
CA ILE A 53 12.16 2.39 0.08
C ILE A 53 12.74 2.10 1.47
N ILE A 54 12.07 2.53 2.54
CA ILE A 54 12.48 2.24 3.92
C ILE A 54 12.59 0.73 4.16
N TYR A 55 11.68 -0.08 3.58
CA TYR A 55 11.73 -1.55 3.66
C TYR A 55 13.02 -2.04 3.04
N THR A 56 13.25 -1.61 1.81
CA THR A 56 14.37 -2.07 0.98
C THR A 56 15.70 -1.79 1.66
N ILE A 57 15.81 -0.65 2.35
CA ILE A 57 17.01 -0.28 3.12
C ILE A 57 17.15 -1.10 4.41
N ARG A 58 16.06 -1.35 5.14
CA ARG A 58 16.10 -1.98 6.48
C ARG A 58 16.04 -3.50 6.47
N ALA A 59 15.39 -4.11 5.47
CA ALA A 59 15.17 -5.56 5.41
C ALA A 59 16.46 -6.40 5.34
N PRO A 60 17.51 -6.01 4.59
CA PRO A 60 18.78 -6.73 4.59
C PRO A 60 19.41 -6.84 5.98
N GLN A 61 19.20 -5.84 6.85
CA GLN A 61 19.74 -5.80 8.22
C GLN A 61 18.95 -6.67 9.21
N ARG A 62 17.80 -7.22 8.83
CA ARG A 62 16.84 -7.87 9.76
C ARG A 62 16.47 -9.31 9.38
N GLY A 63 17.22 -9.97 8.50
CA GLY A 63 16.97 -11.36 8.11
C GLY A 63 16.59 -11.56 6.64
N GLY A 64 16.85 -10.56 5.79
CA GLY A 64 16.83 -10.68 4.34
C GLY A 64 15.68 -9.94 3.65
N PHE A 65 15.96 -9.40 2.47
CA PHE A 65 14.97 -8.74 1.63
C PHE A 65 14.13 -9.77 0.87
N LYS A 66 12.81 -9.62 0.97
CA LYS A 66 11.82 -10.38 0.17
C LYS A 66 10.99 -9.44 -0.69
N ILE A 67 10.96 -9.71 -1.99
CA ILE A 67 10.16 -8.94 -2.97
C ILE A 67 8.66 -9.02 -2.65
N SER A 68 8.18 -10.18 -2.18
CA SER A 68 6.78 -10.37 -1.78
C SER A 68 6.34 -9.38 -0.70
N ASP A 69 7.23 -9.07 0.24
CA ASP A 69 6.94 -8.21 1.38
C ASP A 69 7.05 -6.74 0.96
N ALA A 70 8.00 -6.41 0.07
CA ALA A 70 8.07 -5.09 -0.57
C ALA A 70 6.77 -4.77 -1.33
N ALA A 71 6.26 -5.74 -2.10
CA ALA A 71 4.99 -5.57 -2.82
C ALA A 71 3.80 -5.39 -1.88
N GLN A 72 3.79 -6.10 -0.74
CA GLN A 72 2.74 -5.90 0.26
C GLN A 72 2.81 -4.53 0.92
N VAL A 73 4.01 -4.04 1.26
CA VAL A 73 4.22 -2.68 1.77
C VAL A 73 3.77 -1.65 0.73
N PHE A 74 4.13 -1.84 -0.54
CA PHE A 74 3.76 -0.92 -1.61
C PHE A 74 2.25 -0.86 -1.84
N ILE A 75 1.55 -2.00 -1.81
CA ILE A 75 0.12 -2.03 -2.15
C ILE A 75 -0.73 -1.65 -0.93
N PHE A 76 -0.41 -2.17 0.25
CA PHE A 76 -1.29 -2.07 1.42
C PHE A 76 -0.84 -1.03 2.44
N GLY A 77 0.38 -0.52 2.32
CA GLY A 77 0.99 0.33 3.32
C GLY A 77 1.23 -0.41 4.64
N VAL A 78 2.01 0.22 5.52
CA VAL A 78 2.20 -0.14 6.93
C VAL A 78 3.12 -1.35 7.21
N PHE A 79 4.38 -1.04 7.46
CA PHE A 79 5.39 -1.92 8.07
C PHE A 79 5.04 -2.53 9.41
N HIS A 80 4.12 -1.90 10.13
CA HIS A 80 3.88 -2.13 11.55
C HIS A 80 2.69 -3.09 11.80
N LEU A 81 1.82 -3.28 10.81
CA LEU A 81 0.58 -4.06 10.93
C LEU A 81 0.64 -5.39 10.18
N ILE A 82 1.57 -5.54 9.23
CA ILE A 82 1.82 -6.80 8.55
C ILE A 82 3.06 -7.40 9.22
N PRO A 83 2.96 -8.58 9.86
CA PRO A 83 4.14 -9.26 10.39
C PRO A 83 5.05 -9.62 9.21
N VAL A 84 6.06 -8.79 8.97
CA VAL A 84 7.14 -9.13 8.06
C VAL A 84 7.82 -10.36 8.67
N SER A 85 7.84 -11.47 7.95
CA SER A 85 8.48 -12.69 8.47
C SER A 85 10.00 -12.47 8.41
N PHE A 86 10.56 -11.83 9.43
CA PHE A 86 11.98 -11.92 9.66
C PHE A 86 12.25 -13.39 10.00
N SER A 87 12.98 -14.09 9.14
CA SER A 87 13.47 -15.41 9.48
C SER A 87 14.31 -15.26 10.72
N ASN A 88 13.86 -15.80 11.85
CA ASN A 88 14.62 -15.92 13.09
C ASN A 88 15.73 -16.99 12.91
N ASN A 89 16.56 -16.84 11.89
CA ASN A 89 17.80 -17.57 11.81
C ASN A 89 18.87 -16.65 12.39
N LYS A 90 19.32 -17.04 13.59
CA LYS A 90 20.37 -16.45 14.42
C LYS A 90 21.54 -15.90 13.62
#